data_AF-A0A944UL23-F1
#
_entry.id   AF-A0A944UL23-F1
#
_cell.length_a   1.000
_cell.length_b   1.000
_cell.length_c   1.000
_cell.angle_alpha   90.00
_cell.angle_beta   90.00
_cell.angle_gamma   90.00
#
_symmetry.space_group_name_H-M   'P 1'
#
loop_
_entity.id
_entity.type
_entity.pdbx_description
1 polymer ?
#
loop_
_entity_poly.entity_id
_entity_poly.type
_entity_poly.pdbx_seq_one_letter_code
_entity_poly.pdbx_strand_id
1 'polypeptide(L)'
;VVTYIIAMGVILSISFSLITIAPRYMPAAEVGMIMPLETVLGSLIAWYIIKEEPTMNALIGGSIVIVTLFLHSWYSTNQAHKLEKI
;
A
#
# COMPACT_ATOMS: atom_id res chain seq x y z
N VAL A 1 5.85 25.84 13.82
CA VAL A 1 5.19 25.81 12.49
C VAL A 1 6.20 25.59 11.38
N VAL A 2 7.20 26.48 11.20
CA VAL A 2 8.25 26.34 10.17
C VAL A 2 8.95 24.97 10.21
N THR A 3 9.33 24.49 11.39
CA THR A 3 9.97 23.17 11.56
C THR A 3 9.10 22.00 11.06
N TYR A 4 7.77 22.05 11.29
CA TYR A 4 6.85 21.01 10.82
C TYR A 4 6.73 21.00 9.30
N ILE A 5 6.70 22.19 8.68
CA ILE A 5 6.65 22.33 7.22
C ILE A 5 7.92 21.73 6.59
N ILE A 6 9.10 22.02 7.15
CA ILE A 6 10.36 21.47 6.67
C ILE A 6 10.37 19.94 6.83
N ALA A 7 9.95 19.42 7.99
CA ALA A 7 9.90 17.98 8.24
C ALA A 7 8.97 17.26 7.25
N MET A 8 7.74 17.76 7.05
CA MET A 8 6.80 17.17 6.08
C MET A 8 7.34 17.26 4.65
N GLY A 9 7.97 18.37 4.27
CA GLY A 9 8.59 18.52 2.96
C GLY A 9 9.67 17.47 2.68
N VAL A 10 10.57 17.25 3.64
CA VAL A 10 11.63 16.23 3.52
C VAL A 10 11.03 14.82 3.40
N ILE A 11 10.05 14.49 4.23
CA ILE A 11 9.38 13.18 4.21
C ILE A 11 8.68 12.94 2.87
N LEU A 12 7.97 13.93 2.34
CA LEU A 12 7.29 13.84 1.05
C LEU A 12 8.29 13.66 -0.11
N SER A 13 9.37 14.46 -0.15
CA SER A 13 10.38 14.34 -1.19
C SER A 13 11.02 12.94 -1.21
N ILE A 14 11.31 12.37 -0.04
CA ILE A 14 11.85 11.01 0.07
C ILE A 14 10.82 9.97 -0.41
N SER A 15 9.57 10.10 0.03
CA SER A 15 8.49 9.14 -0.31
C SER A 15 8.22 9.11 -1.81
N PHE A 16 8.10 10.28 -2.45
CA PHE A 16 7.90 10.39 -3.90
C PHE A 16 9.09 9.85 -4.72
N SER A 17 10.32 10.06 -4.22
CA SER A 17 11.51 9.49 -4.84
C SER A 17 11.45 7.96 -4.81
N LEU A 18 11.08 7.37 -3.68
CA LEU A 18 10.92 5.92 -3.53
C LEU A 18 9.81 5.36 -4.43
N ILE A 19 8.64 6.00 -4.48
CA ILE A 19 7.52 5.61 -5.34
C ILE A 19 7.92 5.62 -6.82
N THR A 20 8.72 6.60 -7.24
CA THR A 20 9.19 6.70 -8.64
C THR A 20 10.16 5.57 -8.99
N ILE A 21 10.92 5.08 -8.00
CA ILE A 21 11.91 4.01 -8.18
C ILE A 21 11.26 2.62 -8.11
N ALA A 22 10.17 2.46 -7.36
CA ALA A 22 9.49 1.18 -7.12
C ALA A 22 9.11 0.39 -8.41
N PRO A 23 8.58 1.01 -9.50
CA PRO A 23 8.28 0.31 -10.77
C PRO A 23 9.48 -0.37 -11.43
N ARG A 24 10.71 0.01 -11.07
CA ARG A 24 11.93 -0.58 -11.63
C ARG A 24 12.27 -1.92 -10.97
N TYR A 25 11.81 -2.17 -9.75
CA TYR A 25 12.15 -3.35 -8.96
C TYR A 25 11.01 -4.37 -8.84
N MET A 26 9.77 -3.92 -9.00
CA MET A 26 8.58 -4.77 -8.92
C MET A 26 7.82 -4.74 -10.25
N PRO A 27 7.20 -5.86 -10.68
CA PRO A 27 6.30 -5.88 -11.82
C PRO A 27 5.22 -4.80 -11.73
N ALA A 28 4.80 -4.24 -12.86
CA ALA A 28 3.80 -3.17 -12.93
C ALA A 28 2.49 -3.53 -12.20
N ALA A 29 2.11 -4.82 -12.19
CA ALA A 29 0.96 -5.33 -11.46
C ALA A 29 1.10 -5.16 -9.94
N GLU A 30 2.27 -5.47 -9.38
CA GLU A 30 2.55 -5.39 -7.95
C GLU A 30 2.64 -3.93 -7.47
N VAL A 31 3.21 -3.03 -8.28
CA VAL A 31 3.24 -1.60 -7.94
C VAL A 31 1.84 -0.98 -7.94
N GLY A 32 0.98 -1.37 -8.88
CA GLY A 32 -0.42 -0.93 -8.90
C GLY A 32 -1.21 -1.36 -7.66
N MET A 33 -0.80 -2.47 -7.02
CA MET A 33 -1.42 -2.99 -5.80
C MET A 33 -1.02 -2.23 -4.53
N ILE A 34 0.12 -1.54 -4.52
CA ILE A 34 0.58 -0.76 -3.37
C ILE A 34 -0.32 0.45 -3.11
N MET A 35 -0.87 1.08 -4.15
CA MET A 35 -1.72 2.28 -4.03
C MET A 35 -2.97 2.06 -3.14
N PRO A 36 -3.81 1.04 -3.38
CA PRO A 36 -4.94 0.76 -2.49
C PRO A 36 -4.48 0.24 -1.11
N LEU A 37 -3.35 -0.48 -1.04
CA LEU A 37 -2.82 -0.98 0.24
C LEU A 37 -2.38 0.16 1.16
N GLU A 38 -1.67 1.16 0.64
CA GLU A 38 -1.24 2.35 1.39
C GLU A 38 -2.45 3.09 1.97
N THR A 39 -3.52 3.22 1.20
CA THR A 39 -4.77 3.87 1.65
C THR A 39 -5.41 3.13 2.82
N VAL A 40 -5.44 1.79 2.76
CA VAL A 40 -5.95 0.95 3.87
C VAL A 40 -5.05 1.08 5.10
N LEU A 41 -3.73 1.00 4.92
CA LEU A 41 -2.76 1.15 6.01
C LEU A 41 -2.86 2.54 6.66
N GLY A 42 -3.00 3.60 5.88
CA GLY A 42 -3.20 4.96 6.38
C GLY A 42 -4.47 5.07 7.23
N SER A 43 -5.57 4.43 6.80
CA SER A 43 -6.81 4.37 7.56
C SER A 43 -6.66 3.59 8.88
N LEU A 44 -5.96 2.45 8.85
CA LEU A 44 -5.67 1.65 10.06
C LEU A 44 -4.81 2.43 11.06
N ILE A 45 -3.79 3.14 10.57
CA ILE A 45 -2.93 4.00 11.39
C ILE A 45 -3.74 5.15 12.00
N ALA A 46 -4.65 5.76 11.24
CA ALA A 46 -5.54 6.81 11.74
C ALA A 46 -6.45 6.29 12.85
N TRP A 47 -7.06 5.12 12.71
CA TRP A 47 -7.87 4.52 13.79
C TRP A 47 -7.04 4.29 15.06
N TYR A 48 -5.78 3.87 14.92
CA TYR A 48 -4.90 3.63 16.05
C TYR A 48 -4.44 4.92 16.73
N ILE A 49 -4.03 5.94 15.96
CA ILE A 49 -3.42 7.18 16.48
C ILE A 49 -4.47 8.22 16.86
N ILE A 50 -5.50 8.40 16.03
CA ILE A 50 -6.54 9.44 16.17
C ILE A 50 -7.74 8.90 16.97
N LYS A 51 -7.80 7.58 17.24
CA LYS A 51 -8.93 6.90 17.91
C LYS A 51 -10.28 7.18 17.26
N GLU A 52 -10.26 7.34 15.95
CA GLU A 52 -11.45 7.56 15.15
C GLU A 52 -12.27 6.26 15.10
N GLU A 53 -13.56 6.32 15.44
CA GLU A 53 -14.41 5.13 15.48
C GLU A 53 -14.59 4.57 14.06
N PRO A 54 -14.14 3.33 13.79
CA PRO A 54 -14.23 2.76 12.46
C PRO A 54 -15.69 2.52 12.09
N THR A 55 -16.13 3.13 10.99
CA THR A 55 -17.47 2.87 10.45
C THR A 55 -17.52 1.46 9.85
N MET A 56 -18.70 0.82 9.93
CA MET A 56 -18.90 -0.52 9.33
C MET A 56 -18.55 -0.55 7.84
N ASN A 57 -18.83 0.53 7.11
CA ASN A 57 -18.52 0.65 5.69
C ASN A 57 -17.00 0.66 5.42
N ALA A 58 -16.21 1.29 6.29
CA ALA A 58 -14.76 1.34 6.15
C ALA A 58 -14.11 -0.02 6.44
N LEU A 59 -14.65 -0.79 7.39
CA LEU A 59 -14.22 -2.17 7.64
C LEU A 59 -14.52 -3.08 6.44
N ILE A 60 -15.71 -2.97 5.85
CA ILE A 60 -16.08 -3.75 4.66
C ILE A 60 -15.16 -3.39 3.49
N GLY A 61 -14.99 -2.10 3.20
CA GLY A 61 -14.09 -1.64 2.13
C GLY A 61 -12.64 -2.10 2.33
N GLY A 62 -12.11 -1.95 3.55
CA GLY A 62 -10.77 -2.43 3.90
C GLY A 62 -10.60 -3.94 3.72
N SER A 63 -11.59 -4.72 4.15
CA SER A 63 -11.56 -6.18 4.01
C SER A 63 -11.52 -6.63 2.54
N ILE A 64 -12.29 -5.98 1.66
CA ILE A 64 -12.31 -6.27 0.22
C ILE A 64 -10.94 -6.02 -0.41
N VAL A 65 -10.31 -4.89 -0.07
CA VAL A 65 -8.97 -4.57 -0.57
C VAL A 65 -7.95 -5.62 -0.10
N ILE A 66 -7.92 -5.94 1.20
CA ILE A 66 -6.99 -6.93 1.76
C ILE A 66 -7.17 -8.30 1.10
N VAL A 67 -8.42 -8.77 0.93
CA VAL A 67 -8.71 -10.06 0.26
C VAL A 67 -8.25 -10.04 -1.19
N THR A 68 -8.50 -8.95 -1.92
CA THR A 68 -8.08 -8.81 -3.33
C THR A 68 -6.56 -8.87 -3.47
N LEU A 69 -5.84 -8.15 -2.61
CA LEU A 69 -4.37 -8.14 -2.57
C LEU A 69 -3.82 -9.52 -2.22
N PHE A 70 -4.43 -10.21 -1.26
CA PHE A 70 -4.03 -11.56 -0.86
C PHE A 70 -4.19 -12.55 -2.01
N LEU A 71 -5.34 -12.55 -2.68
CA LEU A 71 -5.60 -13.41 -3.83
C LEU A 71 -4.63 -13.13 -4.98
N HIS A 72 -4.30 -11.87 -5.23
CA HIS A 72 -3.36 -11.50 -6.28
C HIS A 72 -1.92 -11.92 -5.95
N SER A 73 -1.46 -11.68 -4.72
CA SER A 73 -0.13 -12.10 -4.27
C SER A 73 0.04 -13.62 -4.33
N TRP A 74 -1.00 -14.35 -3.92
CA TRP A 74 -1.05 -15.81 -4.05
C TRP A 74 -0.94 -16.26 -5.51
N TYR A 75 -1.71 -15.64 -6.40
CA TYR A 75 -1.68 -15.95 -7.83
C TYR A 75 -0.33 -15.61 -8.47
N SER A 76 0.27 -14.46 -8.14
CA SER A 76 1.59 -14.05 -8.63
C SER A 76 2.69 -15.07 -8.24
N THR A 77 2.68 -15.52 -6.98
CA THR A 77 3.61 -16.54 -6.48
C THR A 77 3.46 -17.87 -7.22
N ASN A 78 2.22 -18.29 -7.49
CA ASN A 78 1.95 -19.53 -8.22
C ASN A 78 2.33 -19.45 -9.71
N GLN A 79 2.30 -18.26 -10.30
CA GLN A 79 2.76 -18.04 -11.68
C GLN A 79 4.28 -18.09 -11.79
N ALA A 80 5.01 -17.55 -10.81
CA ALA A 80 6.47 -17.63 -10.76
C ALA A 80 6.96 -19.10 -10.75
N HIS A 81 6.28 -19.96 -9.99
CA HIS A 81 6.61 -21.38 -9.90
C HIS A 81 6.33 -22.18 -11.19
N LYS A 82 5.48 -21.66 -12.07
CA LYS A 82 5.13 -22.27 -13.37
C LYS A 82 6.15 -21.96 -14.46
N LEU A 83 6.86 -20.83 -14.36
CA LEU A 83 7.89 -20.40 -15.31
C LEU A 83 9.23 -21.12 -15.09
N GLU A 84 9.52 -21.57 -13.86
CA GLU A 84 10.72 -22.36 -13.55
C GLU A 84 10.65 -23.81 -14.09
N LYS A 85 9.44 -24.28 -14.45
CA LYS A 85 9.18 -25.67 -14.87
C LYS A 85 9.06 -25.86 -16.39
N ILE A 86 9.24 -24.82 -17.20
CA ILE A 86 9.26 -24.84 -18.68
C ILE A 86 10.71 -24.79 -19.15
#